data_AF-A0A1G2UXX2-F1
#
_entry.id   AF-A0A1G2UXX2-F1
#
_cell.length_a   1.000
_cell.length_b   1.000
_cell.length_c   1.000
_cell.angle_alpha   90.00
_cell.angle_beta   90.00
_cell.angle_gamma   90.00
#
_symmetry.space_group_name_H-M   'P 1'
#
loop_
_entity.id
_entity.type
_entity.pdbx_description
1 polymer ?
#
loop_
_entity_poly.entity_id
_entity_poly.type
_entity_poly.pdbx_seq_one_letter_code
_entity_poly.pdbx_strand_id
1 'polypeptide(L)'
;MQKNLTPQKKKILDFINLYSENKGYSPSLEEIKKKLKLKSVSTVHQHLEEMKKTGYLKKTKNQKRSIDIRSITSMISIPFKGYIAAGQPFEAVEEFETITVPSNLVSRGEHFALGVRGDSMIDEGIFDGDTVVIRKQSTVENGETAVALINDNEVTLKKIYREKNRIRLQPANPKLKPFFVKSVIIQGKVISTFRNLEEQEKKNDFKFNQFLCGDVLDMFKKIPDNSIHFAVTSPPYNVGKDYDNHNDKMSHEEYLDWLYKVWIETKRVLVDGGRFAINIAPTGIRDFVPIHHDYIEQMKKLGMKFRTEILWYKQTMLKRTAWGSFKSPANPHIVPSWEYVLIFTKGDNRLDGDQRMADITKEEFMKFSDGFWKIQPETKRKGHPAPFPEELIYRLVKFYSYRSNNILDMFGGTGTVATIAKRTNRNFVHIDISPQYCKIAKDRVDNEGRQTKLLI
;
A
#
# COMPACT_ATOMS: atom_id res chain seq x y z
N MET A 1 18.88 -32.71 -23.16
CA MET A 1 19.57 -33.78 -22.40
C MET A 1 20.25 -33.17 -21.16
N GLN A 2 19.67 -33.31 -19.97
CA GLN A 2 20.35 -32.94 -18.73
C GLN A 2 21.45 -33.98 -18.43
N LYS A 3 22.71 -33.55 -18.28
CA LYS A 3 23.80 -34.42 -17.83
C LYS A 3 23.54 -34.77 -16.36
N ASN A 4 23.35 -36.05 -16.05
CA ASN A 4 23.20 -36.53 -14.67
C ASN A 4 24.37 -36.07 -13.80
N LEU A 5 24.07 -35.39 -12.68
CA LEU A 5 25.04 -35.03 -11.65
C LEU A 5 25.68 -36.30 -11.09
N THR A 6 27.00 -36.32 -10.97
CA THR A 6 27.68 -37.43 -10.30
C THR A 6 27.27 -37.49 -8.82
N PRO A 7 27.24 -38.67 -8.18
CA PRO A 7 26.84 -38.80 -6.77
C PRO A 7 27.59 -37.87 -5.82
N GLN A 8 28.83 -37.53 -6.15
CA GLN A 8 29.67 -36.62 -5.36
C GLN A 8 29.26 -35.14 -5.53
N LYS A 9 28.90 -34.71 -6.75
CA LYS A 9 28.39 -33.35 -7.01
C LYS A 9 27.02 -33.13 -6.36
N LYS A 10 26.17 -34.16 -6.37
CA LYS A 10 24.88 -34.15 -5.65
C LYS A 10 25.08 -33.97 -4.14
N LYS A 11 25.99 -34.72 -3.51
CA LYS A 11 26.34 -34.55 -2.08
C LYS A 11 26.87 -33.15 -1.74
N ILE A 12 27.65 -32.53 -2.64
CA ILE A 12 28.11 -31.14 -2.48
C ILE A 12 26.93 -30.18 -2.50
N LEU A 13 26.02 -30.33 -3.47
CA LEU A 13 24.84 -29.50 -3.62
C LEU A 13 23.90 -29.61 -2.42
N ASP A 14 23.58 -30.83 -2.01
CA ASP A 14 22.70 -31.12 -0.87
C ASP A 14 23.26 -30.51 0.42
N PHE A 15 24.58 -30.58 0.63
CA PHE A 15 25.22 -29.96 1.79
C PHE A 15 25.15 -28.43 1.75
N ILE A 16 25.36 -27.80 0.59
CA ILE A 16 25.27 -26.34 0.47
C ILE A 16 23.83 -25.87 0.74
N ASN A 17 22.83 -26.59 0.23
CA ASN A 17 21.41 -26.29 0.46
C ASN A 17 21.08 -26.37 1.95
N LEU A 18 21.37 -27.52 2.58
CA LEU A 18 21.08 -27.75 4.00
C LEU A 18 21.84 -26.76 4.90
N TYR A 19 23.07 -26.39 4.55
CA TYR A 19 23.85 -25.43 5.33
C TYR A 19 23.26 -24.02 5.22
N SER A 20 22.86 -23.62 4.02
CA SER A 20 22.30 -22.29 3.76
C SER A 20 20.92 -22.12 4.40
N GLU A 21 20.05 -23.13 4.32
CA GLU A 21 18.73 -23.16 4.99
C GLU A 21 18.85 -23.03 6.52
N ASN A 22 19.84 -23.70 7.12
CA ASN A 22 20.01 -23.70 8.58
C ASN A 22 20.76 -22.49 9.14
N LYS A 23 21.65 -21.85 8.35
CA LYS A 23 22.56 -20.80 8.83
C LYS A 23 22.29 -19.42 8.24
N GLY A 24 21.48 -19.33 7.19
CA GLY A 24 21.22 -18.08 6.47
C GLY A 24 22.38 -17.59 5.60
N TYR A 25 23.43 -18.39 5.40
CA TYR A 25 24.56 -18.08 4.51
C TYR A 25 25.22 -19.34 3.95
N SER A 26 25.88 -19.23 2.79
CA SER A 26 26.56 -20.37 2.15
C SER A 26 27.81 -20.84 2.91
N PRO A 27 28.09 -22.15 2.95
CA PRO A 27 29.32 -22.67 3.56
C PRO A 27 30.56 -22.24 2.78
N SER A 28 31.66 -22.06 3.49
CA SER A 28 32.99 -21.85 2.93
C SER A 28 33.54 -23.13 2.28
N LEU A 29 34.54 -22.98 1.40
CA LEU A 29 35.17 -24.12 0.74
C LEU A 29 35.81 -25.10 1.74
N GLU A 30 36.33 -24.60 2.87
CA GLU A 30 36.88 -25.43 3.95
C GLU A 30 35.78 -26.20 4.70
N GLU A 31 34.61 -25.60 4.92
CA GLU A 31 33.46 -26.28 5.54
C GLU A 31 32.92 -27.39 4.64
N ILE A 32 32.86 -27.16 3.32
CA ILE A 32 32.47 -28.17 2.33
C ILE A 32 33.48 -29.33 2.32
N LYS A 33 34.79 -29.01 2.28
CA LYS A 33 35.86 -30.02 2.32
C LYS A 33 35.76 -30.86 3.59
N LYS A 34 35.62 -30.23 4.75
CA LYS A 34 35.56 -30.89 6.06
C LYS A 34 34.34 -31.81 6.17
N LYS A 35 33.16 -31.34 5.77
CA LYS A 35 31.92 -32.14 5.87
C LYS A 35 31.94 -33.34 4.93
N LEU A 36 32.42 -33.17 3.71
CA LEU A 36 32.38 -34.19 2.67
C LEU A 36 33.66 -35.04 2.59
N LYS A 37 34.60 -34.83 3.53
CA LYS A 37 35.89 -35.52 3.61
C LYS A 37 36.65 -35.53 2.27
N LEU A 38 36.64 -34.38 1.59
CA LEU A 38 37.30 -34.22 0.29
C LEU A 38 38.81 -33.99 0.47
N LYS A 39 39.61 -34.51 -0.47
CA LYS A 39 41.08 -34.51 -0.38
C LYS A 39 41.67 -33.10 -0.28
N SER A 40 41.06 -32.10 -0.94
CA SER A 40 41.56 -30.72 -0.94
C SER A 40 40.46 -29.69 -1.19
N VAL A 41 40.74 -28.43 -0.84
CA VAL A 41 39.89 -27.27 -1.21
C VAL A 41 39.84 -27.10 -2.72
N SER A 42 40.94 -27.41 -3.42
CA SER A 42 41.00 -27.34 -4.89
C SER A 42 40.00 -28.29 -5.55
N THR A 43 39.80 -29.49 -4.97
CA THR A 43 38.78 -30.45 -5.44
C THR A 43 37.35 -29.90 -5.28
N VAL A 44 37.07 -29.19 -4.18
CA VAL A 44 35.79 -28.50 -3.99
C VAL A 44 35.61 -27.42 -5.05
N HIS A 45 36.65 -26.60 -5.27
CA HIS A 45 36.63 -25.54 -6.26
C HIS A 45 36.38 -26.09 -7.68
N GLN A 46 37.04 -27.19 -8.06
CA GLN A 46 36.86 -27.84 -9.36
C GLN A 46 35.41 -28.32 -9.56
N HIS A 47 34.81 -28.98 -8.56
CA HIS A 47 33.42 -29.41 -8.66
C HIS A 47 32.44 -28.25 -8.77
N LEU A 48 32.67 -27.16 -8.03
CA LEU A 48 31.83 -25.96 -8.10
C LEU A 48 31.96 -25.25 -9.46
N GLU A 49 33.17 -25.12 -10.01
CA GLU A 49 33.38 -24.54 -11.34
C GLU A 49 32.74 -25.38 -12.46
N GLU A 50 32.80 -26.70 -12.35
CA GLU A 50 32.16 -27.58 -13.32
C GLU A 50 30.62 -27.50 -13.22
N MET A 51 30.08 -27.41 -12.00
CA MET A 51 28.65 -27.17 -11.77
C MET A 51 28.20 -25.78 -12.24
N LYS A 52 29.05 -24.75 -12.18
CA LYS A 52 28.80 -23.44 -12.80
C LYS A 52 28.74 -23.54 -14.32
N LYS A 53 29.75 -24.17 -14.95
CA LYS A 53 29.79 -24.35 -16.41
C LYS A 53 28.60 -25.13 -16.95
N THR A 54 28.03 -26.02 -16.14
CA THR A 54 26.86 -26.83 -16.49
C THR A 54 25.53 -26.19 -16.08
N GLY A 55 25.54 -24.97 -15.53
CA GLY A 55 24.34 -24.19 -15.22
C GLY A 55 23.67 -24.51 -13.88
N TYR A 56 24.28 -25.36 -13.04
CA TYR A 56 23.75 -25.73 -11.72
C TYR A 56 24.08 -24.72 -10.61
N LEU A 57 24.99 -23.77 -10.85
CA LEU A 57 25.39 -22.73 -9.89
C LEU A 57 25.57 -21.37 -10.60
N LYS A 58 25.03 -20.27 -10.05
CA LYS A 58 25.34 -18.88 -10.45
C LYS A 58 26.06 -18.15 -9.32
N LYS A 59 26.98 -17.24 -9.66
CA LYS A 59 27.72 -16.42 -8.69
C LYS A 59 27.38 -14.94 -8.89
N THR A 60 27.03 -14.23 -7.82
CA THR A 60 27.02 -12.76 -7.79
C THR A 60 28.42 -12.22 -7.50
N LYS A 61 28.83 -11.15 -8.21
CA LYS A 61 30.15 -10.54 -8.03
C LYS A 61 30.26 -9.90 -6.63
N ASN A 62 31.40 -10.15 -5.97
CA ASN A 62 31.97 -9.40 -4.84
C ASN A 62 31.59 -9.67 -3.37
N GLN A 63 31.41 -10.92 -2.91
CA GLN A 63 31.66 -11.26 -1.49
C GLN A 63 32.29 -12.65 -1.30
N LYS A 64 33.18 -12.80 -0.30
CA LYS A 64 33.93 -14.03 0.04
C LYS A 64 33.06 -15.27 0.38
N ARG A 65 31.73 -15.14 0.42
CA ARG A 65 30.74 -16.20 0.69
C ARG A 65 29.45 -15.98 -0.12
N SER A 66 29.48 -16.22 -1.42
CA SER A 66 28.30 -16.06 -2.29
C SER A 66 28.21 -17.21 -3.29
N ILE A 67 27.43 -18.23 -2.93
CA ILE A 67 26.92 -19.23 -3.89
C ILE A 67 25.41 -19.21 -3.73
N ASP A 68 24.73 -18.59 -4.69
CA ASP A 68 23.26 -18.59 -4.75
C ASP A 68 22.82 -19.74 -5.68
N ILE A 69 22.10 -20.69 -5.11
CA ILE A 69 21.64 -21.91 -5.78
C ILE A 69 20.14 -21.76 -5.99
N ARG A 70 19.77 -21.04 -7.05
CA ARG A 70 18.42 -21.18 -7.62
C ARG A 70 18.34 -22.56 -8.27
N SER A 71 17.82 -23.52 -7.52
CA SER A 71 17.28 -24.78 -8.06
C SER A 71 16.42 -24.46 -9.28
N ILE A 72 16.65 -25.15 -10.41
CA ILE A 72 15.66 -25.25 -11.48
C ILE A 72 14.54 -26.14 -10.92
N THR A 73 13.69 -25.54 -10.09
CA THR A 73 12.44 -26.14 -9.68
C THR A 73 11.48 -25.91 -10.84
N SER A 74 10.90 -26.97 -11.40
CA SER A 74 9.81 -26.81 -12.36
C SER A 74 8.73 -25.94 -11.71
N MET A 75 8.35 -24.85 -12.36
CA MET A 75 7.33 -23.95 -11.88
C MET A 75 5.96 -24.50 -12.27
N ILE A 76 5.04 -24.63 -11.31
CA ILE A 76 3.66 -25.08 -11.53
C ILE A 76 2.72 -23.91 -11.27
N SER A 77 1.77 -23.69 -12.18
CA SER A 77 0.73 -22.69 -12.00
C SER A 77 -0.44 -23.31 -11.23
N ILE A 78 -0.87 -22.66 -10.14
CA ILE A 78 -2.01 -23.07 -9.34
C ILE A 78 -3.00 -21.90 -9.21
N PRO A 79 -4.32 -22.17 -9.14
CA PRO A 79 -5.33 -21.12 -9.01
C PRO A 79 -5.22 -20.40 -7.66
N PHE A 80 -5.22 -19.06 -7.69
CA PHE A 80 -5.36 -18.20 -6.53
C PHE A 80 -6.83 -17.87 -6.34
N LYS A 81 -7.37 -18.20 -5.16
CA LYS A 81 -8.82 -18.13 -4.89
C LYS A 81 -9.22 -16.95 -3.99
N GLY A 82 -8.34 -15.96 -3.83
CA GLY A 82 -8.59 -14.77 -3.01
C GLY A 82 -7.91 -14.78 -1.64
N TYR A 83 -8.51 -14.09 -0.68
CA TYR A 83 -7.94 -13.85 0.65
C TYR A 83 -8.81 -14.44 1.77
N ILE A 84 -8.18 -14.94 2.83
CA ILE A 84 -8.85 -15.43 4.04
C ILE A 84 -8.61 -14.44 5.17
N ALA A 85 -9.68 -13.87 5.73
CA ALA A 85 -9.59 -13.06 6.94
C ALA A 85 -9.67 -13.94 8.18
N ALA A 86 -8.90 -13.60 9.22
CA ALA A 86 -8.98 -14.20 10.55
C ALA A 86 -10.29 -13.85 11.31
N GLY A 87 -11.47 -13.90 10.67
CA GLY A 87 -12.76 -13.72 11.35
C GLY A 87 -13.89 -13.02 10.56
N GLN A 88 -13.84 -12.91 9.23
CA GLN A 88 -15.01 -12.52 8.42
C GLN A 88 -15.08 -13.30 7.08
N PRO A 89 -16.29 -13.63 6.58
CA PRO A 89 -16.51 -14.43 5.37
C PRO A 89 -16.03 -13.75 4.07
N PHE A 90 -15.68 -14.56 3.05
CA PHE A 90 -15.23 -14.12 1.72
C PHE A 90 -16.37 -14.22 0.69
N GLU A 91 -16.50 -13.23 -0.21
CA GLU A 91 -17.29 -13.34 -1.44
C GLU A 91 -16.39 -13.88 -2.57
N ALA A 92 -16.78 -15.03 -3.13
CA ALA A 92 -16.09 -15.63 -4.26
C ALA A 92 -16.23 -14.75 -5.51
N VAL A 93 -15.12 -14.12 -5.93
CA VAL A 93 -15.03 -13.48 -7.25
C VAL A 93 -14.47 -14.52 -8.22
N GLU A 94 -15.25 -14.87 -9.25
CA GLU A 94 -14.94 -15.90 -10.26
C GLU A 94 -13.91 -15.45 -11.32
N GLU A 95 -12.85 -14.76 -10.93
CA GLU A 95 -11.69 -14.53 -11.80
C GLU A 95 -10.49 -15.28 -11.24
N PHE A 96 -10.10 -16.38 -11.90
CA PHE A 96 -8.96 -17.20 -11.52
C PHE A 96 -7.65 -16.49 -11.89
N GLU A 97 -7.16 -15.61 -11.02
CA GLU A 97 -5.73 -15.28 -11.02
C GLU A 97 -4.95 -16.57 -10.73
N THR A 98 -3.88 -16.84 -11.46
CA THR A 98 -3.02 -18.00 -11.21
C THR A 98 -1.68 -17.56 -10.64
N ILE A 99 -1.19 -18.23 -9.60
CA ILE A 99 0.15 -18.00 -9.07
C ILE A 99 1.10 -19.10 -9.51
N THR A 100 2.34 -18.73 -9.74
CA THR A 100 3.39 -19.68 -10.12
C THR A 100 4.18 -20.07 -8.88
N VAL A 101 4.13 -21.35 -8.50
CA VAL A 101 4.86 -21.87 -7.34
C VAL A 101 5.91 -22.91 -7.75
N PRO A 102 7.06 -22.97 -7.06
CA PRO A 102 8.02 -24.05 -7.22
C PRO A 102 7.37 -25.43 -6.99
N SER A 103 7.63 -26.40 -7.87
CA SER A 103 7.01 -27.74 -7.80
C SER A 103 7.31 -28.51 -6.51
N ASN A 104 8.37 -28.16 -5.76
CA ASN A 104 8.67 -28.76 -4.47
C ASN A 104 7.70 -28.32 -3.36
N LEU A 105 6.96 -27.22 -3.56
CA LEU A 105 5.90 -26.76 -2.65
C LEU A 105 4.56 -27.45 -2.91
N VAL A 106 4.48 -28.27 -3.97
CA VAL A 106 3.25 -28.93 -4.42
C VAL A 106 3.45 -30.44 -4.36
N SER A 107 2.62 -31.14 -3.58
CA SER A 107 2.60 -32.62 -3.55
C SER A 107 1.72 -33.18 -4.69
N ARG A 108 1.56 -34.51 -4.83
CA ARG A 108 0.55 -35.07 -5.76
C ARG A 108 -0.86 -34.64 -5.32
N GLY A 109 -1.71 -34.23 -6.26
CA GLY A 109 -3.11 -33.83 -6.02
C GLY A 109 -3.50 -32.51 -6.71
N GLU A 110 -4.73 -32.04 -6.47
CA GLU A 110 -5.17 -30.69 -6.85
C GLU A 110 -4.80 -29.68 -5.76
N HIS A 111 -4.32 -28.50 -6.16
CA HIS A 111 -3.89 -27.44 -5.25
C HIS A 111 -4.48 -26.09 -5.64
N PHE A 112 -4.59 -25.20 -4.66
CA PHE A 112 -4.96 -23.80 -4.85
C PHE A 112 -4.25 -22.95 -3.81
N ALA A 113 -4.22 -21.65 -4.02
CA ALA A 113 -3.58 -20.70 -3.13
C ALA A 113 -4.56 -19.67 -2.58
N LEU A 114 -4.28 -19.19 -1.38
CA LEU A 114 -5.02 -18.12 -0.73
C LEU A 114 -4.06 -17.17 -0.01
N GLY A 115 -4.35 -15.87 -0.09
CA GLY A 115 -3.65 -14.85 0.69
C GLY A 115 -4.17 -14.79 2.13
N VAL A 116 -3.28 -14.58 3.09
CA VAL A 116 -3.62 -14.52 4.52
C VAL A 116 -3.81 -13.08 4.96
N ARG A 117 -4.91 -12.80 5.67
CA ARG A 117 -5.14 -11.55 6.40
C ARG A 117 -5.36 -11.80 7.89
N GLY A 118 -4.54 -11.18 8.73
CA GLY A 118 -4.56 -11.27 10.19
C GLY A 118 -3.45 -12.16 10.78
N ASP A 119 -3.41 -12.23 12.10
CA ASP A 119 -2.31 -12.81 12.89
C ASP A 119 -2.67 -14.15 13.57
N SER A 120 -3.78 -14.78 13.17
CA SER A 120 -4.32 -15.91 13.94
C SER A 120 -3.48 -17.20 13.91
N MET A 121 -2.47 -17.27 13.05
CA MET A 121 -1.66 -18.46 12.81
C MET A 121 -0.13 -18.21 12.91
N ILE A 122 0.28 -17.15 13.62
CA ILE A 122 1.69 -16.73 13.73
C ILE A 122 2.62 -17.81 14.30
N ASP A 123 2.16 -18.65 15.24
CA ASP A 123 2.97 -19.72 15.82
C ASP A 123 3.19 -20.89 14.84
N GLU A 124 2.40 -20.94 13.76
CA GLU A 124 2.63 -21.85 12.62
C GLU A 124 3.52 -21.21 11.54
N GLY A 125 4.09 -20.03 11.82
CA GLY A 125 4.89 -19.28 10.86
C GLY A 125 4.06 -18.69 9.71
N ILE A 126 2.73 -18.57 9.87
CA ILE A 126 1.82 -17.97 8.91
C ILE A 126 1.48 -16.56 9.39
N PHE A 127 1.95 -15.55 8.66
CA PHE A 127 1.80 -14.15 9.02
C PHE A 127 0.87 -13.43 8.05
N ASP A 128 0.40 -12.25 8.47
CA ASP A 128 -0.36 -11.35 7.61
C ASP A 128 0.40 -11.04 6.31
N GLY A 129 -0.27 -11.17 5.18
CA GLY A 129 0.33 -10.99 3.85
C GLY A 129 1.02 -12.23 3.26
N ASP A 130 1.13 -13.34 4.00
CA ASP A 130 1.66 -14.58 3.43
C ASP A 130 0.68 -15.21 2.43
N THR A 131 1.21 -15.99 1.48
CA THR A 131 0.39 -16.86 0.63
C THR A 131 0.54 -18.30 1.08
N VAL A 132 -0.59 -18.96 1.32
CA VAL A 132 -0.64 -20.38 1.68
C VAL A 132 -0.99 -21.22 0.46
N VAL A 133 -0.33 -22.36 0.30
CA VAL A 133 -0.67 -23.36 -0.70
C VAL A 133 -1.47 -24.46 -0.02
N ILE A 134 -2.66 -24.71 -0.56
CA ILE A 134 -3.63 -25.65 -0.03
C ILE A 134 -3.73 -26.83 -0.98
N ARG A 135 -3.58 -28.04 -0.45
CA ARG A 135 -3.99 -29.26 -1.15
C ARG A 135 -5.47 -29.50 -0.93
N LYS A 136 -6.24 -29.59 -2.01
CA LYS A 136 -7.69 -29.83 -1.96
C LYS A 136 -7.94 -31.24 -1.43
N GLN A 137 -8.66 -31.32 -0.31
CA GLN A 137 -9.05 -32.57 0.33
C GLN A 137 -10.20 -32.28 1.31
N SER A 138 -11.09 -33.25 1.53
CA SER A 138 -12.27 -33.10 2.37
C SER A 138 -12.05 -33.46 3.85
N THR A 139 -10.87 -33.95 4.20
CA THR A 139 -10.52 -34.37 5.57
C THR A 139 -9.11 -33.93 5.96
N VAL A 140 -8.85 -33.81 7.26
CA VAL A 140 -7.55 -33.49 7.87
C VAL A 140 -7.43 -34.22 9.20
N GLU A 141 -6.22 -34.48 9.68
CA GLU A 141 -5.97 -35.06 11.01
C GLU A 141 -6.04 -34.00 12.12
N ASN A 142 -6.16 -34.45 13.37
CA ASN A 142 -6.22 -33.55 14.51
C ASN A 142 -4.89 -32.80 14.68
N GLY A 143 -4.95 -31.48 14.76
CA GLY A 143 -3.80 -30.59 14.88
C GLY A 143 -3.25 -30.08 13.55
N GLU A 144 -3.76 -30.57 12.41
CA GLU A 144 -3.38 -30.04 11.11
C GLU A 144 -4.02 -28.68 10.83
N THR A 145 -3.26 -27.82 10.17
CA THR A 145 -3.72 -26.51 9.70
C THR A 145 -4.49 -26.67 8.39
N ALA A 146 -5.75 -26.22 8.38
CA ALA A 146 -6.67 -26.41 7.27
C ALA A 146 -7.50 -25.16 6.98
N VAL A 147 -7.96 -25.06 5.74
CA VAL A 147 -9.00 -24.11 5.33
C VAL A 147 -10.36 -24.79 5.54
N ALA A 148 -11.17 -24.19 6.40
CA ALA A 148 -12.48 -24.71 6.80
C ALA A 148 -13.57 -23.67 6.52
N LEU A 149 -14.67 -24.12 5.91
CA LEU A 149 -15.90 -23.36 5.76
C LEU A 149 -16.83 -23.69 6.94
N ILE A 150 -17.33 -22.65 7.59
CA ILE A 150 -18.21 -22.70 8.76
C ILE A 150 -19.54 -22.03 8.38
N ASN A 151 -20.66 -22.63 8.78
CA ASN A 151 -22.02 -22.08 8.58
C ASN A 151 -22.28 -21.64 7.14
N ASP A 152 -21.78 -22.41 6.17
CA ASP A 152 -21.88 -22.23 4.72
C ASP A 152 -21.38 -20.90 4.12
N ASN A 153 -20.98 -19.93 4.94
CA ASN A 153 -20.55 -18.60 4.49
C ASN A 153 -19.14 -18.20 4.95
N GLU A 154 -18.59 -18.74 6.04
CA GLU A 154 -17.35 -18.25 6.63
C GLU A 154 -16.15 -19.17 6.40
N VAL A 155 -15.17 -18.70 5.61
CA VAL A 155 -13.90 -19.42 5.37
C VAL A 155 -12.87 -18.97 6.40
N THR A 156 -12.27 -19.92 7.11
CA THR A 156 -11.21 -19.65 8.09
C THR A 156 -9.99 -20.55 7.90
N LEU A 157 -8.85 -20.09 8.42
CA LEU A 157 -7.61 -20.84 8.52
C LEU A 157 -7.30 -21.11 10.00
N LYS A 158 -7.33 -22.39 10.42
CA LYS A 158 -7.13 -22.83 11.82
C LYS A 158 -6.55 -24.23 11.89
N LYS A 159 -6.02 -24.61 13.07
CA LYS A 159 -5.79 -26.02 13.41
C LYS A 159 -7.11 -26.68 13.76
N ILE A 160 -7.38 -27.85 13.17
CA ILE A 160 -8.64 -28.57 13.35
C ILE A 160 -8.46 -29.68 14.38
N TYR A 161 -9.35 -29.76 15.37
CA TYR A 161 -9.42 -30.89 16.31
C TYR A 161 -10.85 -31.40 16.41
N ARG A 162 -11.07 -32.66 16.06
CA ARG A 162 -12.33 -33.37 16.27
C ARG A 162 -12.38 -33.90 17.71
N GLU A 163 -13.33 -33.40 18.48
CA GLU A 163 -13.65 -33.83 19.84
C GLU A 163 -15.01 -34.59 19.82
N LYS A 164 -15.35 -35.35 20.86
CA LYS A 164 -16.52 -36.27 20.85
C LYS A 164 -17.84 -35.64 20.36
N ASN A 165 -18.11 -34.38 20.73
CA ASN A 165 -19.39 -33.70 20.44
C ASN A 165 -19.24 -32.37 19.69
N ARG A 166 -18.03 -32.01 19.26
CA ARG A 166 -17.72 -30.71 18.64
C ARG A 166 -16.39 -30.73 17.90
N ILE A 167 -16.19 -29.75 17.03
CA ILE A 167 -14.93 -29.49 16.36
C ILE A 167 -14.35 -28.21 16.95
N ARG A 168 -13.11 -28.28 17.44
CA ARG A 168 -12.35 -27.13 17.91
C ARG A 168 -11.50 -26.58 16.77
N LEU A 169 -11.70 -25.31 16.46
CA LEU A 169 -10.89 -24.51 15.56
C LEU A 169 -9.91 -23.70 16.39
N GLN A 170 -8.67 -24.16 16.42
CA GLN A 170 -7.62 -23.63 17.26
C GLN A 170 -6.78 -22.61 16.48
N PRO A 171 -6.75 -21.33 16.90
CA PRO A 171 -5.74 -20.41 16.39
C PRO A 171 -4.36 -20.83 16.89
N ALA A 172 -3.35 -20.60 16.06
CA ALA A 172 -1.95 -20.68 16.46
C ALA A 172 -1.43 -19.27 16.77
N ASN A 173 -2.10 -18.64 17.74
CA ASN A 173 -1.75 -17.35 18.31
C ASN A 173 -2.18 -17.36 19.79
N PRO A 174 -1.28 -17.17 20.76
CA PRO A 174 -1.60 -17.28 22.19
C PRO A 174 -2.62 -16.23 22.67
N LYS A 175 -2.77 -15.13 21.93
CA LYS A 175 -3.70 -14.04 22.26
C LYS A 175 -5.15 -14.34 21.88
N LEU A 176 -5.39 -15.37 21.06
CA LEU A 176 -6.71 -15.69 20.54
C LEU A 176 -7.27 -16.95 21.19
N LYS A 177 -8.57 -16.93 21.50
CA LYS A 177 -9.25 -18.09 22.09
C LYS A 177 -9.70 -19.09 21.02
N PRO A 178 -9.76 -20.39 21.33
CA PRO A 178 -10.30 -21.39 20.43
C PRO A 178 -11.79 -21.17 20.16
N PHE A 179 -12.23 -21.51 18.96
CA PHE A 179 -13.63 -21.47 18.55
C PHE A 179 -14.17 -22.90 18.40
N PHE A 180 -15.45 -23.12 18.68
CA PHE A 180 -16.05 -24.46 18.69
C PHE A 180 -17.33 -24.50 17.85
N VAL A 181 -17.45 -25.53 17.00
CA VAL A 181 -18.57 -25.71 16.07
C VAL A 181 -19.03 -27.16 16.03
N LYS A 182 -20.27 -27.38 15.57
CA LYS A 182 -20.82 -28.75 15.42
C LYS A 182 -20.29 -29.44 14.16
N SER A 183 -20.12 -28.69 13.08
CA SER A 183 -19.63 -29.19 11.79
C SER A 183 -18.78 -28.12 11.09
N VAL A 184 -17.90 -28.57 10.20
CA VAL A 184 -17.16 -27.74 9.26
C VAL A 184 -17.01 -28.49 7.94
N ILE A 185 -16.93 -27.75 6.84
CA ILE A 185 -16.55 -28.31 5.54
C ILE A 185 -15.08 -27.98 5.30
N ILE A 186 -14.24 -29.01 5.22
CA ILE A 186 -12.82 -28.82 4.92
C ILE A 186 -12.67 -28.59 3.42
N GLN A 187 -12.08 -27.46 3.04
CA GLN A 187 -11.76 -27.10 1.66
C GLN A 187 -10.38 -27.64 1.25
N GLY A 188 -9.47 -27.77 2.22
CA GLY A 188 -8.17 -28.40 2.01
C GLY A 188 -7.20 -28.20 3.16
N LYS A 189 -6.05 -28.87 3.06
CA LYS A 189 -4.96 -28.83 4.03
C LYS A 189 -3.87 -27.87 3.57
N VAL A 190 -3.35 -27.04 4.46
CA VAL A 190 -2.17 -26.22 4.16
C VAL A 190 -0.94 -27.13 4.11
N ILE A 191 -0.23 -27.10 2.99
CA ILE A 191 0.96 -27.93 2.76
C ILE A 191 2.25 -27.12 2.74
N SER A 192 2.17 -25.84 2.40
CA SER A 192 3.30 -24.94 2.45
C SER A 192 2.83 -23.50 2.57
N THR A 193 3.73 -22.69 3.08
CA THR A 193 3.61 -21.23 3.10
C THR A 193 4.76 -20.72 2.23
N PHE A 194 4.51 -19.68 1.46
CA PHE A 194 5.62 -18.95 0.85
C PHE A 194 5.38 -17.47 1.00
N ARG A 195 6.47 -16.80 1.31
CA ARG A 195 6.54 -15.36 1.42
C ARG A 195 7.20 -14.88 0.15
N ASN A 196 6.51 -14.02 -0.60
CA ASN A 196 7.09 -13.46 -1.81
C ASN A 196 8.13 -12.40 -1.41
N LEU A 197 9.32 -12.87 -1.02
CA LEU A 197 10.41 -12.02 -0.56
C LEU A 197 10.85 -11.06 -1.68
N GLU A 198 10.73 -11.43 -2.95
CA GLU A 198 11.06 -10.53 -4.08
C GLU A 198 10.06 -9.36 -4.22
N GLU A 199 8.80 -9.51 -3.79
CA GLU A 199 7.82 -8.40 -3.72
C GLU A 199 8.00 -7.56 -2.45
N GLN A 200 8.37 -8.17 -1.32
CA GLN A 200 8.71 -7.43 -0.09
C GLN A 200 10.04 -6.67 -0.21
N GLU A 201 11.04 -7.24 -0.88
CA GLU A 201 12.34 -6.61 -1.12
C GLU A 201 12.24 -5.47 -2.14
N LYS A 202 11.37 -5.58 -3.15
CA LYS A 202 11.05 -4.44 -4.04
C LYS A 202 10.18 -3.38 -3.37
N LYS A 203 9.27 -3.74 -2.46
CA LYS A 203 8.48 -2.79 -1.66
C LYS A 203 9.32 -2.03 -0.61
N ASN A 204 10.44 -2.58 -0.16
CA ASN A 204 11.26 -2.02 0.92
C ASN A 204 12.34 -1.00 0.49
N ASP A 205 12.50 -0.68 -0.80
CA ASP A 205 13.47 0.34 -1.25
C ASP A 205 12.84 1.71 -1.55
N PHE A 206 11.51 1.83 -1.48
CA PHE A 206 10.85 3.12 -1.62
C PHE A 206 11.12 3.99 -0.39
N LYS A 207 11.88 5.06 -0.56
CA LYS A 207 12.15 6.04 0.50
C LYS A 207 11.09 7.12 0.54
N PHE A 208 10.51 7.38 1.70
CA PHE A 208 9.64 8.55 1.87
C PHE A 208 10.46 9.84 2.01
N ASN A 209 9.78 10.98 2.03
CA ASN A 209 10.35 12.34 2.00
C ASN A 209 11.02 12.67 0.66
N GLN A 210 10.35 12.32 -0.44
CA GLN A 210 10.84 12.52 -1.79
C GLN A 210 9.89 13.35 -2.66
N PHE A 211 10.48 13.98 -3.68
CA PHE A 211 9.82 14.74 -4.72
C PHE A 211 9.87 13.93 -6.02
N LEU A 212 8.71 13.51 -6.48
CA LEU A 212 8.52 12.74 -7.71
C LEU A 212 8.03 13.69 -8.80
N CYS A 213 8.96 14.23 -9.59
CA CYS A 213 8.65 15.24 -10.60
C CYS A 213 8.33 14.58 -11.94
N GLY A 214 7.08 14.69 -12.39
CA GLY A 214 6.59 14.05 -13.62
C GLY A 214 5.07 13.86 -13.60
N ASP A 215 4.57 13.17 -14.63
CA ASP A 215 3.14 12.84 -14.73
C ASP A 215 2.67 12.04 -13.50
N VAL A 216 1.48 12.38 -13.02
CA VAL A 216 0.93 11.82 -11.78
C VAL A 216 0.74 10.31 -11.85
N LEU A 217 0.19 9.79 -12.96
CA LEU A 217 -0.08 8.36 -13.13
C LEU A 217 1.23 7.57 -13.27
N ASP A 218 2.24 8.15 -13.93
CA ASP A 218 3.56 7.54 -14.00
C ASP A 218 4.29 7.54 -12.65
N MET A 219 4.15 8.60 -11.86
CA MET A 219 4.78 8.67 -10.53
C MET A 219 4.10 7.72 -9.53
N PHE A 220 2.79 7.49 -9.63
CA PHE A 220 2.07 6.51 -8.80
C PHE A 220 2.65 5.09 -8.93
N LYS A 221 3.12 4.68 -10.11
CA LYS A 221 3.74 3.36 -10.34
C LYS A 221 4.96 3.10 -9.45
N LYS A 222 5.59 4.16 -8.93
CA LYS A 222 6.74 4.06 -8.02
C LYS A 222 6.31 3.88 -6.56
N ILE A 223 5.07 4.21 -6.22
CA ILE A 223 4.56 4.19 -4.85
C ILE A 223 3.99 2.80 -4.53
N PRO A 224 4.45 2.13 -3.46
CA PRO A 224 3.92 0.84 -3.05
C PRO A 224 2.43 0.90 -2.66
N ASP A 225 1.71 -0.19 -2.88
CA ASP A 225 0.34 -0.35 -2.36
C ASP A 225 0.31 -0.20 -0.84
N ASN A 226 -0.81 0.29 -0.31
CA ASN A 226 -1.05 0.35 1.15
C ASN A 226 0.14 0.95 1.92
N SER A 227 0.69 2.05 1.44
CA SER A 227 1.87 2.72 2.01
C SER A 227 1.60 4.15 2.45
N ILE A 228 0.50 4.76 1.99
CA ILE A 228 0.08 6.12 2.32
C ILE A 228 -1.04 6.08 3.36
N HIS A 229 -0.93 6.90 4.40
CA HIS A 229 -1.91 6.93 5.49
C HIS A 229 -2.95 8.03 5.26
N PHE A 230 -2.49 9.18 4.74
CA PHE A 230 -3.34 10.31 4.42
C PHE A 230 -2.91 10.93 3.09
N ALA A 231 -3.84 11.04 2.15
CA ALA A 231 -3.65 11.82 0.95
C ALA A 231 -4.42 13.15 1.08
N VAL A 232 -3.84 14.24 0.59
CA VAL A 232 -4.52 15.53 0.51
C VAL A 232 -4.05 16.28 -0.73
N THR A 233 -5.00 16.83 -1.50
CA THR A 233 -4.66 17.55 -2.72
C THR A 233 -5.76 18.52 -3.17
N SER A 234 -5.50 19.24 -4.27
CA SER A 234 -6.42 20.07 -5.04
C SER A 234 -6.08 19.83 -6.50
N PRO A 235 -6.91 19.07 -7.24
CA PRO A 235 -6.69 18.83 -8.64
C PRO A 235 -6.65 20.13 -9.47
N PRO A 236 -5.98 20.13 -10.63
CA PRO A 236 -6.05 21.25 -11.57
C PRO A 236 -7.49 21.40 -12.06
N TYR A 237 -8.08 22.59 -11.98
CA TYR A 237 -9.52 22.78 -12.20
C TYR A 237 -10.00 22.71 -13.66
N ASN A 238 -9.11 22.47 -14.64
CA ASN A 238 -9.43 22.46 -16.07
C ASN A 238 -10.24 23.71 -16.53
N VAL A 239 -9.89 24.89 -15.98
CA VAL A 239 -10.59 26.17 -16.22
C VAL A 239 -9.84 27.06 -17.22
N GLY A 240 -8.95 26.49 -18.04
CA GLY A 240 -8.16 27.23 -19.02
C GLY A 240 -7.10 28.15 -18.39
N LYS A 241 -6.48 27.74 -17.28
CA LYS A 241 -5.35 28.50 -16.69
C LYS A 241 -4.05 27.90 -17.20
N ASP A 242 -3.15 28.73 -17.72
CA ASP A 242 -1.81 28.29 -18.11
C ASP A 242 -1.02 27.84 -16.86
N TYR A 243 -1.14 26.56 -16.51
CA TYR A 243 -0.19 25.87 -15.67
C TYR A 243 0.93 25.39 -16.59
N ASP A 244 2.18 25.78 -16.29
CA ASP A 244 3.36 25.39 -17.07
C ASP A 244 3.37 23.85 -17.28
N ASN A 245 2.96 23.41 -18.48
CA ASN A 245 2.90 22.03 -18.99
C ASN A 245 1.62 21.18 -18.75
N HIS A 246 0.46 21.75 -18.40
CA HIS A 246 -0.81 20.99 -18.42
C HIS A 246 -1.70 21.38 -19.62
N ASN A 247 -2.26 20.39 -20.34
CA ASN A 247 -3.21 20.64 -21.43
C ASN A 247 -4.58 20.99 -20.84
N ASP A 248 -4.77 22.25 -20.45
CA ASP A 248 -5.98 22.80 -19.82
C ASP A 248 -7.18 22.98 -20.80
N LYS A 249 -7.24 22.15 -21.85
CA LYS A 249 -8.29 22.17 -22.89
C LYS A 249 -9.08 20.85 -22.99
N MET A 250 -9.02 20.01 -21.95
CA MET A 250 -9.77 18.74 -21.95
C MET A 250 -11.27 19.04 -21.89
N SER A 251 -12.09 18.21 -22.54
CA SER A 251 -13.53 18.21 -22.25
C SER A 251 -13.78 17.80 -20.79
N HIS A 252 -14.95 18.16 -20.24
CA HIS A 252 -15.33 17.80 -18.87
C HIS A 252 -15.27 16.28 -18.65
N GLU A 253 -15.71 15.49 -19.63
CA GLU A 253 -15.69 14.03 -19.60
C GLU A 253 -14.25 13.47 -19.58
N GLU A 254 -13.39 13.92 -20.50
CA GLU A 254 -11.98 13.47 -20.53
C GLU A 254 -11.22 13.83 -19.25
N TYR A 255 -11.52 14.99 -18.67
CA TYR A 255 -10.95 15.42 -17.41
C TYR A 255 -11.38 14.51 -16.24
N LEU A 256 -12.68 14.22 -16.15
CA LEU A 256 -13.23 13.32 -15.15
C LEU A 256 -12.69 11.90 -15.30
N ASP A 257 -12.53 11.39 -16.52
CA ASP A 257 -11.95 10.08 -16.80
C ASP A 257 -10.47 9.99 -16.41
N TRP A 258 -9.71 11.05 -16.69
CA TRP A 258 -8.32 11.14 -16.26
C TRP A 258 -8.22 11.16 -14.73
N LEU A 259 -9.03 11.96 -14.04
CA LEU A 259 -9.07 11.97 -12.58
C LEU A 259 -9.51 10.63 -11.99
N TYR A 260 -10.45 9.94 -12.63
CA TYR A 260 -10.88 8.62 -12.18
C TYR A 260 -9.72 7.63 -12.10
N LYS A 261 -8.81 7.67 -13.08
CA LYS A 261 -7.56 6.86 -13.06
C LYS A 261 -6.65 7.25 -11.90
N VAL A 262 -6.54 8.55 -11.59
CA VAL A 262 -5.81 9.06 -10.42
C VAL A 262 -6.44 8.56 -9.11
N TRP A 263 -7.77 8.53 -9.02
CA TRP A 263 -8.50 8.03 -7.85
C TRP A 263 -8.30 6.53 -7.63
N ILE A 264 -8.24 5.73 -8.70
CA ILE A 264 -7.89 4.30 -8.63
C ILE A 264 -6.52 4.11 -7.97
N GLU A 265 -5.51 4.83 -8.47
CA GLU A 265 -4.15 4.75 -7.93
C GLU A 265 -4.05 5.30 -6.50
N THR A 266 -4.80 6.35 -6.19
CA THR A 266 -4.90 6.90 -4.83
C THR A 266 -5.46 5.86 -3.87
N LYS A 267 -6.54 5.17 -4.24
CA LYS A 267 -7.10 4.06 -3.44
C LYS A 267 -6.09 2.92 -3.31
N ARG A 268 -5.34 2.58 -4.36
CA ARG A 268 -4.32 1.50 -4.31
C ARG A 268 -3.26 1.79 -3.25
N VAL A 269 -2.69 3.00 -3.24
CA VAL A 269 -1.59 3.35 -2.33
C VAL A 269 -2.04 3.65 -0.90
N LEU A 270 -3.30 4.02 -0.67
CA LEU A 270 -3.82 4.23 0.69
C LEU A 270 -3.84 2.91 1.48
N VAL A 271 -3.47 2.95 2.75
CA VAL A 271 -3.69 1.84 3.69
C VAL A 271 -5.19 1.64 3.95
N ASP A 272 -5.58 0.45 4.43
CA ASP A 272 -6.90 0.29 5.02
C ASP A 272 -7.04 1.23 6.23
N GLY A 273 -8.18 1.91 6.37
CA GLY A 273 -8.31 3.00 7.33
C GLY A 273 -7.73 4.34 6.87
N GLY A 274 -7.02 4.37 5.74
CA GLY A 274 -6.43 5.58 5.18
C GLY A 274 -7.49 6.64 4.83
N ARG A 275 -7.06 7.89 4.82
CA ARG A 275 -7.92 9.05 4.53
C ARG A 275 -7.51 9.76 3.26
N PHE A 276 -8.49 10.34 2.58
CA PHE A 276 -8.23 11.18 1.43
C PHE A 276 -9.05 12.47 1.53
N ALA A 277 -8.37 13.60 1.49
CA ALA A 277 -8.97 14.94 1.46
C ALA A 277 -8.79 15.57 0.08
N ILE A 278 -9.90 16.00 -0.54
CA ILE A 278 -9.89 16.67 -1.84
C ILE A 278 -10.42 18.07 -1.68
N ASN A 279 -9.55 19.07 -1.84
CA ASN A 279 -9.95 20.46 -1.87
C ASN A 279 -10.43 20.85 -3.27
N ILE A 280 -11.58 21.49 -3.36
CA ILE A 280 -12.20 21.84 -4.63
C ILE A 280 -13.01 23.13 -4.55
N ALA A 281 -12.61 24.10 -5.37
CA ALA A 281 -13.37 25.30 -5.66
C ALA A 281 -14.65 24.96 -6.45
N PRO A 282 -15.78 25.63 -6.17
CA PRO A 282 -16.87 25.68 -7.13
C PRO A 282 -16.38 26.33 -8.44
N THR A 283 -16.63 25.66 -9.57
CA THR A 283 -16.18 26.14 -10.89
C THR A 283 -17.19 27.13 -11.47
N GLY A 284 -16.72 28.24 -12.04
CA GLY A 284 -17.53 29.19 -12.81
C GLY A 284 -18.56 30.02 -12.01
N ILE A 285 -18.59 31.34 -12.23
CA ILE A 285 -19.69 32.22 -11.74
C ILE A 285 -20.85 32.25 -12.74
N ARG A 286 -20.57 32.08 -14.05
CA ARG A 286 -21.60 32.11 -15.10
C ARG A 286 -22.18 30.72 -15.39
N ASP A 287 -21.31 29.71 -15.46
CA ASP A 287 -21.67 28.32 -15.76
C ASP A 287 -21.22 27.45 -14.58
N PHE A 288 -21.98 27.52 -13.48
CA PHE A 288 -21.65 26.78 -12.26
C PHE A 288 -21.73 25.28 -12.51
N VAL A 289 -20.58 24.59 -12.50
CA VAL A 289 -20.53 23.13 -12.56
C VAL A 289 -20.18 22.60 -11.16
N PRO A 290 -21.08 21.83 -10.53
CA PRO A 290 -20.89 21.31 -9.18
C PRO A 290 -19.95 20.10 -9.17
N ILE A 291 -18.73 20.27 -9.67
CA ILE A 291 -17.76 19.20 -9.91
C ILE A 291 -17.39 18.36 -8.66
N HIS A 292 -17.65 18.90 -7.46
CA HIS A 292 -17.52 18.16 -6.21
C HIS A 292 -18.48 16.97 -6.12
N HIS A 293 -19.69 17.06 -6.71
CA HIS A 293 -20.62 15.94 -6.81
C HIS A 293 -20.04 14.83 -7.69
N ASP A 294 -19.47 15.17 -8.84
CA ASP A 294 -18.84 14.20 -9.75
C ASP A 294 -17.73 13.42 -9.02
N TYR A 295 -16.92 14.13 -8.22
CA TYR A 295 -15.83 13.50 -7.46
C TYR A 295 -16.37 12.56 -6.37
N ILE A 296 -17.42 12.98 -5.65
CA ILE A 296 -18.08 12.12 -4.65
C ILE A 296 -18.62 10.85 -5.32
N GLU A 297 -19.28 10.97 -6.47
CA GLU A 297 -19.83 9.83 -7.19
C GLU A 297 -18.75 8.87 -7.68
N GLN A 298 -17.69 9.39 -8.30
CA GLN A 298 -16.54 8.60 -8.74
C GLN A 298 -15.90 7.84 -7.57
N MET A 299 -15.66 8.52 -6.46
CA MET A 299 -15.06 7.92 -5.27
C MET A 299 -15.95 6.84 -4.65
N LYS A 300 -17.27 7.06 -4.60
CA LYS A 300 -18.24 6.05 -4.15
C LYS A 300 -18.27 4.83 -5.07
N LYS A 301 -18.20 5.02 -6.39
CA LYS A 301 -18.09 3.93 -7.38
C LYS A 301 -16.83 3.09 -7.15
N LEU A 302 -15.74 3.72 -6.73
CA LEU A 302 -14.51 3.03 -6.32
C LEU A 302 -14.60 2.33 -4.95
N GLY A 303 -15.72 2.40 -4.25
CA GLY A 303 -15.88 1.82 -2.90
C GLY A 303 -15.17 2.62 -1.81
N MET A 304 -14.79 3.87 -2.06
CA MET A 304 -14.33 4.77 -1.01
C MET A 304 -15.54 5.30 -0.22
N LYS A 305 -15.44 5.33 1.10
CA LYS A 305 -16.50 5.81 1.97
C LYS A 305 -16.42 7.33 2.09
N PHE A 306 -17.43 8.04 1.59
CA PHE A 306 -17.58 9.47 1.87
C PHE A 306 -17.90 9.67 3.35
N ARG A 307 -17.15 10.55 4.03
CA ARG A 307 -17.28 10.79 5.47
C ARG A 307 -18.01 12.09 5.76
N THR A 308 -17.58 13.17 5.11
CA THR A 308 -18.12 14.52 5.26
C THR A 308 -17.50 15.43 4.21
N GLU A 309 -18.03 16.63 4.12
CA GLU A 309 -17.37 17.78 3.52
C GLU A 309 -17.05 18.82 4.60
N ILE A 310 -15.97 19.58 4.40
CA ILE A 310 -15.64 20.76 5.19
C ILE A 310 -15.86 21.97 4.29
N LEU A 311 -16.60 22.96 4.78
CA LEU A 311 -16.80 24.25 4.12
C LEU A 311 -15.67 25.19 4.53
N TRP A 312 -14.69 25.36 3.65
CA TRP A 312 -13.62 26.32 3.85
C TRP A 312 -14.06 27.70 3.35
N TYR A 313 -14.46 28.57 4.29
CA TYR A 313 -14.87 29.94 4.00
C TYR A 313 -13.67 30.87 3.75
N LYS A 314 -13.60 31.41 2.53
CA LYS A 314 -12.59 32.38 2.11
C LYS A 314 -13.09 33.80 2.34
N GLN A 315 -12.41 34.56 3.19
CA GLN A 315 -12.75 35.96 3.48
C GLN A 315 -12.28 36.95 2.39
N THR A 316 -12.34 36.59 1.11
CA THR A 316 -11.80 37.41 0.00
C THR A 316 -12.84 38.15 -0.85
N MET A 317 -14.13 38.02 -0.52
CA MET A 317 -15.21 38.53 -1.36
C MET A 317 -15.48 40.02 -1.16
N LEU A 318 -14.81 40.87 -1.95
CA LEU A 318 -14.90 42.34 -1.86
C LEU A 318 -16.05 42.96 -2.68
N LYS A 319 -16.64 42.27 -3.69
CA LYS A 319 -17.72 42.81 -4.54
C LYS A 319 -18.83 41.79 -4.81
N ARG A 320 -19.98 41.96 -4.13
CA ARG A 320 -21.20 41.13 -4.29
C ARG A 320 -22.17 41.62 -5.37
N THR A 321 -21.88 42.76 -5.99
CA THR A 321 -22.79 43.45 -6.91
C THR A 321 -22.49 43.23 -8.40
N ALA A 322 -21.45 42.45 -8.71
CA ALA A 322 -20.90 42.34 -10.07
C ALA A 322 -21.56 41.25 -10.95
N TRP A 323 -22.46 40.44 -10.39
CA TRP A 323 -23.02 39.26 -11.08
C TRP A 323 -24.51 39.11 -10.79
N GLY A 324 -25.31 38.88 -11.83
CA GLY A 324 -26.77 38.83 -11.75
C GLY A 324 -27.45 40.22 -11.66
N SER A 325 -28.76 40.22 -11.47
CA SER A 325 -29.56 41.43 -11.29
C SER A 325 -29.41 41.99 -9.88
N PHE A 326 -28.77 43.15 -9.75
CA PHE A 326 -28.63 43.83 -8.46
C PHE A 326 -29.97 44.41 -8.00
N LYS A 327 -30.38 44.11 -6.75
CA LYS A 327 -31.66 44.55 -6.15
C LYS A 327 -32.90 44.16 -6.97
N SER A 328 -32.83 43.08 -7.75
CA SER A 328 -33.96 42.60 -8.53
C SER A 328 -34.01 41.08 -8.49
N PRO A 329 -35.21 40.49 -8.32
CA PRO A 329 -35.39 39.04 -8.35
C PRO A 329 -35.31 38.47 -9.78
N ALA A 330 -35.13 39.30 -10.81
CA ALA A 330 -35.11 38.86 -12.20
C ALA A 330 -34.01 37.82 -12.49
N ASN A 331 -32.83 37.98 -11.89
CA ASN A 331 -31.73 37.02 -11.99
C ASN A 331 -30.64 37.25 -10.91
N PRO A 332 -30.95 37.22 -9.60
CA PRO A 332 -29.93 37.37 -8.56
C PRO A 332 -28.98 36.17 -8.56
N HIS A 333 -27.68 36.40 -8.34
CA HIS A 333 -26.68 35.34 -8.38
C HIS A 333 -26.01 35.14 -7.02
N ILE A 334 -25.89 33.88 -6.58
CA ILE A 334 -25.17 33.49 -5.36
C ILE A 334 -23.72 33.26 -5.74
N VAL A 335 -22.82 34.13 -5.27
CA VAL A 335 -21.39 33.91 -5.46
C VAL A 335 -20.85 33.07 -4.28
N PRO A 336 -20.36 31.85 -4.54
CA PRO A 336 -19.83 30.99 -3.48
C PRO A 336 -18.56 31.61 -2.89
N SER A 337 -18.56 31.82 -1.58
CA SER A 337 -17.43 32.40 -0.84
C SER A 337 -16.62 31.33 -0.10
N TRP A 338 -16.74 30.07 -0.51
CA TRP A 338 -16.11 28.92 0.12
C TRP A 338 -15.60 27.92 -0.93
N GLU A 339 -14.71 27.03 -0.50
CA GLU A 339 -14.41 25.76 -1.19
C GLU A 339 -14.87 24.59 -0.34
N TYR A 340 -14.93 23.43 -0.98
CA TYR A 340 -15.20 22.17 -0.33
C TYR A 340 -13.88 21.44 -0.08
N VAL A 341 -13.73 20.86 1.11
CA VAL A 341 -12.75 19.79 1.34
C VAL A 341 -13.52 18.50 1.58
N LEU A 342 -13.54 17.66 0.56
CA LEU A 342 -14.24 16.37 0.57
C LEU A 342 -13.38 15.33 1.31
N ILE A 343 -13.95 14.62 2.27
CA ILE A 343 -13.23 13.64 3.09
C ILE A 343 -13.73 12.23 2.78
N PHE A 344 -12.79 11.35 2.43
CA PHE A 344 -13.03 9.95 2.14
C PHE A 344 -12.17 9.01 2.99
N THR A 345 -12.61 7.76 3.09
CA THR A 345 -11.94 6.67 3.78
C THR A 345 -11.83 5.44 2.88
N LYS A 346 -10.68 4.78 2.87
CA LYS A 346 -10.52 3.44 2.30
C LYS A 346 -10.86 2.37 3.34
N GLY A 347 -11.76 1.46 2.99
CA GLY A 347 -12.13 0.29 3.79
C GLY A 347 -12.60 0.65 5.21
N ASP A 348 -11.89 0.23 6.27
CA ASP A 348 -12.34 0.48 7.65
C ASP A 348 -12.39 1.99 7.99
N ASN A 349 -13.35 2.39 8.83
CA ASN A 349 -13.41 3.70 9.43
C ASN A 349 -12.31 3.95 10.46
N ARG A 350 -11.59 2.94 10.94
CA ARG A 350 -10.46 3.10 11.87
C ARG A 350 -9.13 3.16 11.10
N LEU A 351 -8.29 4.14 11.40
CA LEU A 351 -6.88 4.13 10.99
C LEU A 351 -6.05 3.51 12.11
N ASP A 352 -5.34 2.43 11.82
CA ASP A 352 -4.44 1.83 12.80
C ASP A 352 -3.16 2.64 12.97
N GLY A 353 -2.69 2.76 14.21
CA GLY A 353 -1.50 3.52 14.54
C GLY A 353 -1.17 3.51 16.03
N ASP A 354 0.06 3.92 16.35
CA ASP A 354 0.54 4.08 17.71
C ASP A 354 -0.06 5.35 18.34
N GLN A 355 -0.89 5.19 19.37
CA GLN A 355 -1.53 6.33 20.04
C GLN A 355 -0.54 7.34 20.63
N ARG A 356 0.70 6.92 20.96
CA ARG A 356 1.76 7.82 21.43
C ARG A 356 2.23 8.80 20.34
N MET A 357 1.97 8.46 19.09
CA MET A 357 2.27 9.30 17.93
C MET A 357 1.15 10.29 17.60
N ALA A 358 0.00 10.22 18.28
CA ALA A 358 -1.03 11.25 18.19
C ALA A 358 -0.55 12.53 18.87
N ASP A 359 -0.63 13.66 18.18
CA ASP A 359 -0.12 14.95 18.64
C ASP A 359 -1.15 16.08 18.50
N ILE A 360 -2.41 15.73 18.23
CA ILE A 360 -3.52 16.68 18.27
C ILE A 360 -3.88 17.01 19.72
N THR A 361 -4.00 18.30 20.05
CA THR A 361 -4.46 18.72 21.38
C THR A 361 -5.98 18.67 21.50
N LYS A 362 -6.49 18.79 22.73
CA LYS A 362 -7.94 18.88 22.98
C LYS A 362 -8.56 20.08 22.26
N GLU A 363 -7.92 21.24 22.34
CA GLU A 363 -8.40 22.49 21.73
C GLU A 363 -8.40 22.37 20.20
N GLU A 364 -7.33 21.82 19.64
CA GLU A 364 -7.25 21.53 18.20
C GLU A 364 -8.33 20.55 17.76
N PHE A 365 -8.55 19.46 18.51
CA PHE A 365 -9.57 18.47 18.19
C PHE A 365 -10.98 19.11 18.15
N MET A 366 -11.32 19.89 19.18
CA MET A 366 -12.61 20.60 19.22
C MET A 366 -12.76 21.60 18.07
N LYS A 367 -11.68 22.30 17.70
CA LYS A 367 -11.69 23.27 16.61
C LYS A 367 -11.74 22.62 15.22
N PHE A 368 -11.03 21.51 15.02
CA PHE A 368 -10.87 20.88 13.70
C PHE A 368 -12.02 19.93 13.38
N SER A 369 -12.78 19.48 14.38
CA SER A 369 -13.97 18.64 14.19
C SER A 369 -15.21 19.42 13.70
N ASP A 370 -15.19 20.75 13.72
CA ASP A 370 -16.22 21.58 13.08
C ASP A 370 -16.11 21.47 11.55
N GLY A 371 -17.23 21.30 10.86
CA GLY A 371 -17.28 21.26 9.39
C GLY A 371 -17.14 22.65 8.74
N PHE A 372 -17.17 23.74 9.50
CA PHE A 372 -17.04 25.10 8.96
C PHE A 372 -15.69 25.74 9.32
N TRP A 373 -14.80 25.88 8.34
CA TRP A 373 -13.45 26.40 8.57
C TRP A 373 -13.25 27.80 8.00
N LYS A 374 -13.09 28.77 8.88
CA LYS A 374 -12.73 30.15 8.52
C LYS A 374 -11.21 30.30 8.44
N ILE A 375 -10.65 30.24 7.24
CA ILE A 375 -9.21 30.35 7.00
C ILE A 375 -8.95 31.37 5.90
N GLN A 376 -8.05 32.32 6.15
CA GLN A 376 -7.67 33.32 5.16
C GLN A 376 -6.85 32.67 4.04
N PRO A 377 -7.14 32.97 2.76
CA PRO A 377 -6.31 32.50 1.66
C PRO A 377 -4.93 33.15 1.70
N GLU A 378 -3.90 32.43 1.27
CA GLU A 378 -2.58 33.02 1.08
C GLU A 378 -2.57 33.94 -0.14
N THR A 379 -2.07 35.16 0.02
CA THR A 379 -1.77 36.05 -1.11
C THR A 379 -0.61 35.45 -1.91
N LYS A 380 -0.68 35.53 -3.26
CA LYS A 380 0.30 34.97 -4.22
C LYS A 380 1.73 35.05 -3.68
N ARG A 381 2.28 33.91 -3.22
CA ARG A 381 3.71 33.76 -2.95
C ARG A 381 4.41 33.56 -4.31
N LYS A 382 5.60 34.13 -4.46
CA LYS A 382 6.44 34.14 -5.68
C LYS A 382 6.25 32.88 -6.55
N GLY A 383 5.54 33.00 -7.66
CA GLY A 383 5.55 32.03 -8.77
C GLY A 383 4.46 30.95 -8.81
N HIS A 384 3.58 30.80 -7.80
CA HIS A 384 2.45 29.85 -7.91
C HIS A 384 1.10 30.58 -7.96
N PRO A 385 0.24 30.30 -8.95
CA PRO A 385 -1.01 31.04 -9.15
C PRO A 385 -2.04 30.86 -8.01
N ALA A 386 -2.00 29.74 -7.27
CA ALA A 386 -2.94 29.47 -6.17
C ALA A 386 -2.40 28.47 -5.11
N PRO A 387 -1.60 28.88 -4.11
CA PRO A 387 -1.19 28.00 -3.03
C PRO A 387 -2.32 27.78 -2.00
N PHE A 388 -2.43 26.56 -1.47
CA PHE A 388 -3.25 26.28 -0.29
C PHE A 388 -2.73 27.06 0.93
N PRO A 389 -3.62 27.52 1.83
CA PRO A 389 -3.18 28.01 3.13
C PRO A 389 -2.52 26.89 3.93
N GLU A 390 -1.34 27.17 4.50
CA GLU A 390 -0.66 26.25 5.40
C GLU A 390 -1.53 25.77 6.58
N GLU A 391 -2.37 26.67 7.13
CA GLU A 391 -3.32 26.36 8.21
C GLU A 391 -4.29 25.24 7.80
N LEU A 392 -4.81 25.27 6.57
CA LEU A 392 -5.78 24.28 6.09
C LEU A 392 -5.17 22.88 6.14
N ILE A 393 -3.96 22.75 5.58
CA ILE A 393 -3.24 21.49 5.52
C ILE A 393 -2.76 21.05 6.91
N TYR A 394 -2.32 21.99 7.76
CA TYR A 394 -1.94 21.69 9.14
C TYR A 394 -3.07 21.02 9.92
N ARG A 395 -4.29 21.57 9.83
CA ARG A 395 -5.48 20.98 10.48
C ARG A 395 -5.76 19.59 9.98
N LEU A 396 -5.78 19.40 8.66
CA LEU A 396 -6.05 18.11 8.03
C LEU A 396 -5.01 17.05 8.41
N VAL A 397 -3.72 17.37 8.35
CA VAL A 397 -2.63 16.44 8.68
C VAL A 397 -2.70 16.01 10.14
N LYS A 398 -2.90 16.95 11.08
CA LYS A 398 -3.00 16.61 12.50
C LYS A 398 -4.27 15.83 12.85
N PHE A 399 -5.37 16.11 12.17
CA PHE A 399 -6.66 15.46 12.45
C PHE A 399 -6.75 14.05 11.87
N TYR A 400 -6.10 13.78 10.74
CA TYR A 400 -6.25 12.50 10.00
C TYR A 400 -4.99 11.62 9.96
N SER A 401 -3.93 11.96 10.69
CA SER A 401 -2.70 11.13 10.71
C SER A 401 -1.96 11.17 12.04
N TYR A 402 -1.23 10.10 12.33
CA TYR A 402 -0.25 10.06 13.42
C TYR A 402 1.09 10.67 12.97
N ARG A 403 1.96 11.05 13.91
CA ARG A 403 3.38 11.28 13.59
C ARG A 403 3.98 10.03 12.95
N SER A 404 5.02 10.20 12.13
CA SER A 404 5.67 9.21 11.26
C SER A 404 4.81 8.58 10.16
N ASN A 405 3.51 8.86 10.09
CA ASN A 405 2.68 8.44 8.96
C ASN A 405 3.13 9.11 7.66
N ASN A 406 2.79 8.45 6.54
CA ASN A 406 3.17 8.88 5.20
C ASN A 406 2.02 9.66 4.55
N ILE A 407 2.31 10.89 4.16
CA ILE A 407 1.35 11.83 3.56
C ILE A 407 1.61 11.96 2.06
N LEU A 408 0.57 11.87 1.24
CA LEU A 408 0.67 12.07 -0.21
C LEU A 408 0.01 13.38 -0.62
N ASP A 409 0.69 14.12 -1.48
CA ASP A 409 0.07 15.14 -2.34
C ASP A 409 0.46 14.87 -3.79
N MET A 410 -0.54 14.52 -4.59
CA MET A 410 -0.38 14.12 -5.99
C MET A 410 -0.41 15.30 -6.97
N PHE A 411 -0.76 16.50 -6.50
CA PHE A 411 -0.75 17.77 -7.25
C PHE A 411 -0.10 18.85 -6.39
N GLY A 412 1.17 18.62 -6.07
CA GLY A 412 1.84 19.24 -4.94
C GLY A 412 2.20 20.71 -5.09
N GLY A 413 2.27 21.24 -6.31
CA GLY A 413 2.66 22.61 -6.61
C GLY A 413 3.95 23.01 -5.88
N THR A 414 3.93 24.13 -5.19
CA THR A 414 5.10 24.63 -4.43
C THR A 414 5.30 23.98 -3.05
N GLY A 415 4.71 22.82 -2.82
CA GLY A 415 5.08 21.93 -1.72
C GLY A 415 4.49 22.26 -0.36
N THR A 416 3.34 22.95 -0.29
CA THR A 416 2.69 23.24 0.99
C THR A 416 2.49 21.98 1.83
N VAL A 417 1.95 20.89 1.25
CA VAL A 417 1.75 19.64 1.99
C VAL A 417 3.06 19.02 2.47
N ALA A 418 4.08 18.98 1.62
CA ALA A 418 5.40 18.46 2.00
C ALA A 418 6.04 19.25 3.16
N THR A 419 5.93 20.59 3.13
CA THR A 419 6.41 21.46 4.20
C THR A 419 5.68 21.20 5.51
N ILE A 420 4.34 21.10 5.48
CA ILE A 420 3.53 20.82 6.68
C ILE A 420 3.82 19.44 7.23
N ALA A 421 3.87 18.42 6.38
CA ALA A 421 4.19 17.06 6.78
C ALA A 421 5.53 17.02 7.53
N LYS A 422 6.59 17.63 6.97
CA LYS A 422 7.89 17.72 7.64
C LYS A 422 7.81 18.48 8.97
N ARG A 423 7.19 19.66 8.99
CA ARG A 423 7.04 20.49 10.21
C ARG A 423 6.30 19.76 11.33
N THR A 424 5.38 18.87 10.97
CA THR A 424 4.58 18.07 11.91
C THR A 424 5.15 16.67 12.14
N ASN A 425 6.39 16.37 11.74
CA ASN A 425 7.03 15.04 11.92
C ASN A 425 6.26 13.89 11.25
N ARG A 426 5.69 14.14 10.07
CA ARG A 426 5.19 13.12 9.15
C ARG A 426 6.15 12.96 7.98
N ASN A 427 6.11 11.80 7.36
CA ASN A 427 6.79 11.59 6.09
C ASN A 427 5.92 12.11 4.95
N PHE A 428 6.51 12.45 3.80
CA PHE A 428 5.74 12.86 2.63
C PHE A 428 6.18 12.18 1.33
N VAL A 429 5.24 12.11 0.39
CA VAL A 429 5.49 11.91 -1.04
C VAL A 429 4.83 13.07 -1.76
N HIS A 430 5.62 13.81 -2.52
CA HIS A 430 5.15 14.96 -3.29
C HIS A 430 5.28 14.64 -4.78
N ILE A 431 4.20 14.80 -5.53
CA ILE A 431 4.19 14.66 -6.99
C ILE A 431 3.80 15.99 -7.60
N ASP A 432 4.54 16.42 -8.61
CA ASP A 432 4.12 17.54 -9.46
C ASP A 432 4.69 17.37 -10.87
N ILE A 433 3.91 17.75 -11.88
CA ILE A 433 4.35 17.68 -13.28
C ILE A 433 5.40 18.74 -13.61
N SER A 434 5.40 19.88 -12.92
CA SER A 434 6.31 20.99 -13.16
C SER A 434 7.64 20.78 -12.42
N PRO A 435 8.78 20.60 -13.15
CA PRO A 435 10.08 20.51 -12.51
C PRO A 435 10.44 21.76 -11.71
N GLN A 436 9.94 22.93 -12.11
CA GLN A 436 10.14 24.19 -11.41
C GLN A 436 9.41 24.22 -10.07
N TYR A 437 8.15 23.80 -10.02
CA TYR A 437 7.39 23.73 -8.76
C TYR A 437 7.98 22.71 -7.80
N CYS A 438 8.37 21.55 -8.31
CA CYS A 438 9.16 20.57 -7.58
C CYS A 438 10.44 21.16 -6.95
N LYS A 439 11.19 21.98 -7.69
CA LYS A 439 12.40 22.64 -7.18
C LYS A 439 12.06 23.62 -6.04
N ILE A 440 11.05 24.47 -6.23
CA ILE A 440 10.58 25.41 -5.20
C ILE A 440 10.12 24.67 -3.95
N ALA A 441 9.36 23.57 -4.12
CA ALA A 441 8.88 22.72 -3.05
C ALA A 441 10.05 22.14 -2.25
N LYS A 442 11.08 21.64 -2.93
CA LYS A 442 12.30 21.12 -2.30
C LYS A 442 13.04 22.19 -1.50
N ASP A 443 13.28 23.36 -2.08
CA ASP A 443 13.96 24.48 -1.41
C ASP A 443 13.20 24.92 -0.15
N ARG A 444 11.86 24.95 -0.21
CA ARG A 444 11.00 25.28 0.93
C ARG A 444 11.14 24.27 2.07
N VAL A 445 11.08 22.98 1.75
CA VAL A 445 11.22 21.89 2.72
C VAL A 445 12.63 21.86 3.32
N ASP A 446 13.67 22.15 2.55
CA ASP A 446 15.05 22.19 3.03
C ASP A 446 15.29 23.38 3.98
N ASN A 447 14.70 24.54 3.69
CA ASN A 447 14.78 25.72 4.55
C ASN A 447 14.03 25.54 5.88
N GLU A 448 12.88 24.86 5.87
CA GLU A 448 12.13 24.51 7.10
C GLU A 448 13.03 23.71 8.06
N GLY A 449 13.79 22.74 7.53
CA GLY A 449 14.69 21.91 8.33
C GLY A 449 15.86 22.66 8.97
N ARG A 450 16.19 23.87 8.49
CA ARG A 450 17.23 24.72 9.11
C ARG A 450 16.68 25.53 10.27
N GLN A 451 15.43 25.99 10.19
CA GLN A 451 14.78 26.74 11.28
C GLN A 451 14.47 25.85 12.48
N THR A 452 14.07 24.58 12.27
CA THR A 452 13.82 23.65 13.38
C THR A 452 15.10 23.29 14.16
N LYS A 453 16.27 23.30 13.51
CA LYS A 453 17.57 23.02 14.16
C LYS A 453 18.14 24.19 14.98
N LEU A 454 17.63 25.40 14.81
CA LEU A 454 18.05 26.59 15.56
C LEU A 454 17.22 26.80 16.85
N LEU A 455 16.16 26.01 17.04
CA LEU A 455 15.22 26.10 18.15
C LEU A 455 15.31 24.90 19.13
N ILE A 456 16.27 24.00 18.90
CA ILE A 456 16.67 22.89 19.78
C ILE A 456 18.12 23.15 20.16
#